data_AF-A0A9X8YN88-F1
#
_entry.id   AF-A0A9X8YN88-F1
#
_cell.length_a   1.000
_cell.length_b   1.000
_cell.length_c   1.000
_cell.angle_alpha   90.00
_cell.angle_beta   90.00
_cell.angle_gamma   90.00
#
_symmetry.space_group_name_H-M   'P 1'
#
loop_
_entity.id
_entity.type
_entity.pdbx_description
1 polymer ?
#
loop_
_entity_poly.entity_id
_entity_poly.type
_entity_poly.pdbx_seq_one_letter_code
_entity_poly.pdbx_strand_id
1 'polypeptide(L)' 'PELAAIVAGHMHVKIDKAVINGVIITEPDKYGRALSRIDLQFERRDGKFTLIDKNSYTYPIKGLTPDSA' A
#
# COMPACT_ATOMS: atom_id res chain seq x y z
N PRO A 1 -5.23 2.61 -19.50
CA PRO A 1 -5.22 1.90 -18.20
C PRO A 1 -4.47 2.74 -17.16
N GLU A 2 -5.14 3.17 -16.10
CA GLU A 2 -4.52 3.92 -15.00
C GLU A 2 -4.29 2.98 -13.80
N LEU A 3 -3.06 2.93 -13.29
CA LEU A 3 -2.74 2.18 -12.08
C LEU A 3 -3.27 2.92 -10.85
N ALA A 4 -3.92 2.20 -9.93
CA ALA A 4 -4.34 2.80 -8.67
C ALA A 4 -3.17 2.97 -7.70
N ALA A 5 -2.33 1.93 -7.58
CA ALA A 5 -1.20 1.86 -6.69
C ALA A 5 -0.12 0.85 -7.17
N ILE A 6 1.09 0.97 -6.64
CA ILE A 6 2.27 0.12 -6.86
C ILE A 6 2.85 -0.23 -5.49
N VAL A 7 3.12 -1.51 -5.26
CA VAL A 7 3.96 -1.98 -4.14
C VAL A 7 5.39 -2.11 -4.66
N ALA A 8 6.27 -1.26 -4.15
CA ALA A 8 7.68 -1.18 -4.53
C ALA A 8 8.58 -1.98 -3.56
N GLY A 9 9.86 -2.04 -3.89
CA GLY A 9 10.91 -2.80 -3.19
C GLY A 9 12.27 -2.50 -3.79
N HIS A 10 13.25 -3.38 -3.55
CA HIS A 10 14.63 -3.32 -4.05
C HIS A 10 15.53 -2.26 -3.39
N MET A 11 15.05 -1.03 -3.19
CA MET A 11 15.89 0.05 -2.64
C MET A 11 16.09 -0.03 -1.12
N HIS A 12 15.32 -0.88 -0.43
CA HIS A 12 15.35 -1.03 1.02
C HIS A 12 15.03 0.29 1.75
N VAL A 13 14.00 0.99 1.27
CA VAL A 13 13.52 2.26 1.85
C VAL A 13 12.11 2.10 2.40
N LYS A 14 11.81 2.87 3.45
CA LYS A 14 10.45 2.95 3.99
C LYS A 14 9.69 4.08 3.30
N ILE A 15 8.64 3.74 2.56
CA ILE A 15 7.73 4.70 1.92
C ILE A 15 6.31 4.37 2.37
N ASP A 16 5.77 5.19 3.28
CA ASP A 16 4.37 5.07 3.74
C ASP A 16 3.41 5.38 2.58
N LYS A 17 3.63 6.51 1.91
CA LYS A 17 2.84 6.94 0.75
C LYS A 17 3.63 7.96 -0.08
N ALA A 18 3.92 7.61 -1.32
CA ALA A 18 4.23 8.57 -2.38
C ALA A 18 3.10 8.56 -3.41
N VAL A 19 2.80 9.71 -4.03
CA VAL A 19 1.82 9.78 -5.12
C VAL A 19 2.52 10.34 -6.35
N ILE A 20 2.63 9.52 -7.39
CA ILE A 20 3.29 9.89 -8.66
C ILE A 20 2.31 9.63 -9.80
N ASN A 21 2.01 10.67 -10.57
CA ASN A 21 1.01 10.60 -11.66
C ASN A 21 -0.34 10.03 -11.19
N GLY A 22 -0.76 10.44 -10.00
CA GLY A 22 -1.97 9.93 -9.37
C GLY A 22 -1.87 8.50 -8.84
N VAL A 23 -0.77 7.77 -9.03
CA VAL A 23 -0.58 6.39 -8.54
C VAL A 23 0.05 6.41 -7.15
N ILE A 24 -0.51 5.66 -6.20
CA ILE A 24 0.15 5.45 -4.90
C ILE A 24 1.37 4.55 -5.07
N ILE A 25 2.47 4.87 -4.40
CA ILE A 25 3.66 4.02 -4.31
C ILE A 25 3.99 3.84 -2.82
N THR A 26 4.19 2.60 -2.39
CA THR A 26 4.60 2.24 -1.03
C THR A 26 5.73 1.21 -1.06
N GLU A 27 6.66 1.27 -0.10
CA GLU A 27 7.75 0.29 0.07
C GLU A 27 7.94 0.01 1.57
N PRO A 28 7.95 -1.26 2.00
CA PRO A 28 7.94 -1.62 3.42
C PRO A 28 9.34 -1.86 4.02
N ASP A 29 10.35 -1.05 3.67
CA ASP A 29 11.74 -1.25 4.14
C ASP A 29 12.26 -2.67 3.75
N LYS A 30 13.23 -3.21 4.48
CA LYS A 30 13.82 -4.54 4.27
C LYS A 30 13.49 -5.55 5.37
N TYR A 31 13.69 -6.83 5.08
CA TYR A 31 13.66 -7.94 6.06
C TYR A 31 12.35 -8.06 6.85
N GLY A 32 11.21 -7.71 6.25
CA GLY A 32 9.92 -7.74 6.94
C GLY A 32 9.84 -6.79 8.14
N ARG A 33 10.62 -5.70 8.14
CA ARG A 33 10.59 -4.70 9.23
C ARG A 33 9.31 -3.86 9.22
N ALA A 34 8.66 -3.75 8.07
CA ALA A 34 7.34 -3.18 7.95
C ALA A 34 6.45 -3.99 7.00
N LEU A 35 5.14 -3.69 7.01
CA LEU A 35 4.14 -4.23 6.10
C LEU A 35 3.40 -3.08 5.41
N SER A 36 3.46 -3.01 4.08
CA SER A 36 2.68 -2.05 3.30
C SER A 36 1.20 -2.42 3.31
N ARG A 37 0.35 -1.44 3.64
CA ARG A 37 -1.10 -1.50 3.48
C ARG A 37 -1.54 -0.43 2.49
N ILE A 38 -2.40 -0.82 1.56
CA ILE A 38 -3.08 0.08 0.65
C ILE A 38 -4.58 -0.09 0.87
N ASP A 39 -5.25 0.99 1.21
CA ASP A 39 -6.70 1.05 1.33
C ASP A 39 -7.27 1.63 0.04
N LEU A 40 -8.21 0.90 -0.58
CA LEU A 40 -8.91 1.32 -1.80
C LEU A 40 -10.42 1.32 -1.54
N GLN A 41 -11.07 2.46 -1.72
CA GLN A 41 -12.51 2.59 -1.55
C GLN A 41 -13.20 2.71 -2.91
N PHE A 42 -14.19 1.85 -3.14
CA PHE A 42 -14.96 1.81 -4.38
C PHE A 42 -16.43 2.16 -4.15
N GLU A 43 -17.03 2.83 -5.12
CA GLU A 43 -18.48 3.04 -5.21
C GLU A 43 -19.02 2.46 -6.51
N ARG A 44 -20.21 1.86 -6.46
CA ARG A 44 -20.88 1.34 -7.65
C ARG A 44 -21.69 2.45 -8.33
N ARG A 45 -21.30 2.83 -9.54
CA ARG A 45 -21.99 3.80 -10.40
C ARG A 45 -22.27 3.18 -11.75
N ASP A 46 -23.52 3.21 -12.21
CA ASP A 46 -23.91 2.70 -13.53
C ASP A 46 -23.45 1.26 -13.82
N GLY A 47 -23.52 0.41 -12.79
CA GLY A 47 -23.10 -0.98 -12.88
C GLY A 47 -21.58 -1.21 -12.83
N LYS A 48 -20.75 -0.17 -12.70
CA LYS A 48 -19.29 -0.24 -12.61
C LYS A 48 -18.79 0.18 -11.23
N PHE A 49 -17.69 -0.41 -10.76
CA PHE A 49 -16.98 0.07 -9.57
C PHE A 49 -16.03 1.20 -9.95
N THR A 50 -16.22 2.36 -9.33
CA THR A 50 -15.36 3.53 -9.48
C THR A 50 -14.55 3.67 -8.20
N LEU A 51 -13.22 3.79 -8.32
CA LEU A 51 -12.37 4.09 -7.18
C LEU A 51 -12.61 5.54 -6.75
N ILE A 52 -13.08 5.74 -5.52
CA ILE A 52 -13.43 7.06 -4.99
C ILE A 52 -12.44 7.58 -3.95
N ASP A 53 -11.68 6.70 -3.30
CA ASP A 53 -10.60 7.08 -2.40
C ASP A 53 -9.48 6.04 -2.38
N LYS A 54 -8.27 6.49 -2.06
CA LYS A 54 -7.12 5.61 -1.84
C LYS A 54 -6.11 6.17 -0.86
N ASN A 55 -5.58 5.30 -0.01
CA ASN A 55 -4.54 5.64 0.94
C ASN A 55 -3.50 4.51 1.09
N SER A 56 -2.35 4.84 1.68
CA SER A 56 -1.38 3.83 2.07
C SER A 56 -0.62 4.23 3.32
N TYR A 57 -0.14 3.22 4.03
CA TYR A 57 0.72 3.35 5.21
C TYR A 57 1.54 2.07 5.38
N THR A 58 2.65 2.10 6.12
CA THR A 58 3.38 0.88 6.49
C THR A 58 3.34 0.63 8.00
N TYR A 59 2.96 -0.58 8.38
CA TYR A 59 2.98 -0.98 9.79
C TYR A 59 4.35 -1.49 10.20
N PRO A 60 4.95 -1.01 11.30
CA PRO A 60 6.16 -1.62 11.84
C PRO A 60 5.85 -3.00 12.41
N ILE A 61 6.71 -3.98 12.13
CA ILE A 61 6.58 -5.35 12.66
C ILE A 61 7.23 -5.50 14.04
N LYS A 62 8.11 -4.57 14.43
CA LYS A 62 8.81 -4.60 15.71
C LYS A 62 7.81 -4.65 16.88
N GLY A 63 7.94 -5.67 17.72
CA GLY A 63 7.11 -5.85 18.91
C GLY A 63 5.79 -6.60 18.66
N LEU A 64 5.54 -7.09 17.44
CA LEU A 64 4.41 -7.98 17.17
C LEU A 64 4.74 -9.41 17.57
N THR A 65 3.72 -10.14 18.01
CA THR A 65 3.82 -11.58 18.32
C THR A 65 4.13 -12.35 17.03
N PRO A 66 5.13 -13.26 17.04
CA PRO A 66 5.36 -14.16 15.91
C PRO A 66 4.11 -14.98 15.60
N ASP A 67 3.88 -15.24 14.31
CA ASP A 67 2.86 -16.19 13.89
C ASP A 67 3.23 -17.60 14.39
N SER A 68 2.24 -18.43 14.69
CA SER A 68 2.48 -19.82 15.09
C SER A 68 3.10 -20.61 13.94
N ALA A 69 4.06 -21.48 14.25
CA ALA A 69 4.71 -22.36 13.27
C ALA A 69 3.80 -23.50 12.79
#